data_AF-A0A7S0TEI6-F1
#
_entry.id   AF-A0A7S0TEI6-F1
#
_cell.length_a   1.000
_cell.length_b   1.000
_cell.length_c   1.000
_cell.angle_alpha   90.00
_cell.angle_beta   90.00
_cell.angle_gamma   90.00
#
_symmetry.space_group_name_H-M   'P 1'
#
loop_
_entity.id
_entity.type
_entity.pdbx_description
1 polymer ?
#
loop_
_entity_poly.entity_id
_entity_poly.type
_entity_poly.pdbx_seq_one_letter_code
_entity_poly.pdbx_strand_id
1 'polypeptide(L)'
;EMSAPFGEEMERGTLLVREESQQDALQEATSAALANPRVRAMLAAFREQGPTALSAYVNDEECSAALEALRGPAQTMARPRVLVGVTGSVAAVKVPELVAKLEAIAEVRVVATERGAWFVEKGRESGYHDATLRLERDRDEWDAWTRIGDPIRHIELKKWAQIFLVAPASADAIAKLANGLCDDLLTCVARAWDLRRKPLVVAPAMNTSMWAHPVTAAHLDTLKAWGATVLPPVSKTLACGDTGQGALAPVD
;
A
#
# COMPACT_ATOMS: atom_id res chain seq x y z
N GLU A 1 -14.23 11.50 -37.67
CA GLU A 1 -12.78 11.43 -37.99
C GLU A 1 -12.07 12.13 -36.84
N MET A 2 -11.30 11.50 -35.97
CA MET A 2 -10.12 10.69 -36.21
C MET A 2 -10.09 9.39 -35.39
N SER A 3 -9.49 8.41 -36.04
CA SER A 3 -9.22 7.02 -35.67
C SER A 3 -8.19 6.83 -34.55
N ALA A 4 -8.35 5.70 -33.84
CA ALA A 4 -7.46 5.03 -32.88
C ALA A 4 -6.05 4.69 -33.46
N PRO A 5 -5.04 4.15 -32.73
CA PRO A 5 -5.16 3.21 -31.60
C PRO A 5 -4.21 3.46 -30.40
N PHE A 6 -4.73 3.41 -29.17
CA PHE A 6 -3.90 3.07 -28.00
C PHE A 6 -3.83 1.55 -27.92
N GLY A 7 -2.93 0.97 -28.72
CA GLY A 7 -2.55 -0.42 -28.64
C GLY A 7 -1.74 -0.69 -27.37
N GLU A 8 -2.02 -1.85 -26.79
CA GLU A 8 -1.05 -2.78 -26.19
C GLU A 8 0.17 -2.16 -25.49
N GLU A 9 0.02 -1.83 -24.20
CA GLU A 9 1.12 -1.88 -23.23
C GLU A 9 0.56 -2.17 -21.82
N MET A 10 -0.26 -3.22 -21.72
CA MET A 10 -0.66 -3.82 -20.44
C MET A 10 0.13 -5.11 -20.17
N GLU A 11 1.46 -5.05 -20.25
CA GLU A 11 2.31 -6.15 -19.80
C GLU A 11 3.69 -5.59 -19.39
N ARG A 12 3.81 -5.19 -18.12
CA ARG A 12 5.03 -5.24 -17.27
C ARG A 12 4.89 -4.30 -16.07
N GLY A 13 3.97 -4.62 -15.18
CA GLY A 13 3.99 -4.17 -13.78
C GLY A 13 4.57 -5.27 -12.89
N THR A 14 5.72 -5.84 -13.24
CA THR A 14 6.35 -6.85 -12.39
C THR A 14 6.94 -6.15 -11.17
N LEU A 15 6.39 -6.45 -10.00
CA LEU A 15 6.80 -6.04 -8.64
C LEU A 15 8.22 -6.48 -8.24
N LEU A 16 9.12 -6.73 -9.19
CA LEU A 16 10.43 -7.31 -8.98
C LEU A 16 11.50 -6.39 -9.58
N VAL A 17 12.15 -5.60 -8.73
CA VAL A 17 13.41 -4.95 -9.10
C VAL A 17 14.50 -6.00 -8.86
N ARG A 18 15.07 -6.54 -9.94
CA ARG A 18 16.23 -7.45 -9.86
C ARG A 18 17.50 -6.61 -9.86
N GLU A 19 18.46 -6.93 -8.98
CA GLU A 19 19.79 -6.32 -8.99
C GLU A 19 20.59 -6.79 -10.23
N GLU A 20 21.38 -5.90 -10.85
CA GLU A 20 22.12 -6.16 -12.10
C GLU A 20 23.10 -7.35 -11.97
N SER A 21 23.72 -7.55 -10.81
CA SER A 21 24.63 -8.69 -10.54
C SER A 21 23.96 -10.06 -10.61
N GLN A 22 22.63 -10.13 -10.48
CA GLN A 22 21.86 -11.37 -10.54
C GLN A 22 21.45 -11.75 -11.96
N GLN A 23 21.55 -10.84 -12.93
CA GLN A 23 21.19 -11.11 -14.32
C GLN A 23 22.22 -12.01 -15.01
N ASP A 24 23.51 -11.72 -14.83
CA ASP A 24 24.61 -12.49 -15.44
C ASP A 24 24.64 -13.94 -14.92
N ALA A 25 24.49 -14.12 -13.60
CA ALA A 25 24.45 -15.44 -12.96
C ALA A 25 23.24 -16.28 -13.42
N LEU A 26 22.07 -15.64 -13.60
CA LEU A 26 20.87 -16.32 -14.11
C LEU A 26 21.04 -16.72 -15.58
N GLN A 27 21.70 -15.88 -16.38
CA GLN A 27 21.94 -16.13 -17.80
C GLN A 27 22.91 -17.31 -18.01
N GLU A 28 23.95 -17.39 -17.18
CA GLU A 28 24.90 -18.51 -17.17
C GLU A 28 24.23 -19.82 -16.69
N ALA A 29 23.46 -19.77 -15.59
CA ALA A 29 22.70 -20.91 -15.08
C ALA A 29 21.64 -21.41 -16.07
N THR A 30 20.96 -20.49 -16.79
CA THR A 30 19.98 -20.83 -17.82
C THR A 30 20.64 -21.50 -19.03
N SER A 31 21.82 -21.02 -19.44
CA SER A 31 22.60 -21.61 -20.54
C SER A 31 23.04 -23.04 -20.21
N ALA A 32 23.55 -23.27 -18.98
CA ALA A 32 23.95 -24.60 -18.51
C ALA A 32 22.76 -25.57 -18.38
N ALA A 33 21.62 -25.09 -17.86
CA ALA A 33 20.39 -25.89 -17.74
C ALA A 33 19.83 -26.30 -19.12
N LEU A 34 19.86 -25.41 -20.11
CA LEU A 34 19.37 -25.69 -21.47
C LEU A 34 20.28 -26.64 -22.27
N ALA A 35 21.53 -26.82 -21.89
CA ALA A 35 22.41 -27.81 -22.52
C ALA A 35 21.89 -29.25 -22.28
N ASN A 36 21.26 -29.50 -21.13
CA ASN A 36 20.74 -30.81 -20.75
C ASN A 36 19.47 -31.19 -21.56
N PRO A 37 19.47 -32.32 -22.30
CA PRO A 37 18.31 -32.77 -23.09
C PRO A 37 17.07 -33.06 -22.23
N ARG A 38 17.28 -33.52 -20.99
CA ARG A 38 16.21 -33.89 -20.06
C ARG A 38 15.49 -32.66 -19.51
N VAL A 39 16.26 -31.63 -19.14
CA VAL A 39 15.74 -30.31 -18.74
C VAL A 39 14.98 -29.66 -19.90
N ARG A 40 15.48 -29.77 -21.14
CA ARG A 40 14.75 -29.29 -22.34
C ARG A 40 13.42 -30.00 -22.52
N ALA A 41 13.37 -31.31 -22.33
CA ALA A 41 12.12 -32.08 -22.41
C ALA A 41 11.13 -31.67 -21.32
N MET A 42 11.60 -31.44 -20.08
CA MET A 42 10.78 -30.92 -18.98
C MET A 42 10.19 -29.55 -19.29
N LEU A 43 11.02 -28.60 -19.78
CA LEU A 43 10.57 -27.25 -20.13
C LEU A 43 9.57 -27.26 -21.31
N ALA A 44 9.77 -28.13 -22.29
CA ALA A 44 8.82 -28.33 -23.38
C ALA A 44 7.48 -28.89 -22.86
N ALA A 45 7.53 -29.91 -21.98
CA ALA A 45 6.33 -30.47 -21.35
C ALA A 45 5.57 -29.44 -20.52
N PHE A 46 6.28 -28.59 -19.76
CA PHE A 46 5.67 -27.48 -19.02
C PHE A 46 5.02 -26.45 -19.96
N ARG A 47 5.64 -26.14 -21.11
CA ARG A 47 5.08 -25.20 -22.10
C ARG A 47 3.81 -25.74 -22.76
N GLU A 48 3.74 -27.04 -23.00
CA GLU A 48 2.61 -27.69 -23.68
C GLU A 48 1.47 -28.07 -22.73
N GLN A 49 1.79 -28.55 -21.54
CA GLN A 49 0.83 -29.20 -20.62
C GLN A 49 0.70 -28.47 -19.27
N GLY A 50 1.42 -27.36 -19.09
CA GLY A 50 1.36 -26.53 -17.89
C GLY A 50 2.07 -27.14 -16.67
N PRO A 51 1.83 -26.58 -15.47
CA PRO A 51 2.56 -26.93 -14.24
C PRO A 51 2.47 -28.40 -13.83
N THR A 52 1.36 -29.06 -14.18
CA THR A 52 1.14 -30.48 -13.88
C THR A 52 2.12 -31.41 -14.58
N ALA A 53 2.72 -31.00 -15.70
CA ALA A 53 3.70 -31.80 -16.42
C ALA A 53 5.00 -32.02 -15.63
N LEU A 54 5.32 -31.11 -14.70
CA LEU A 54 6.55 -31.16 -13.90
C LEU A 54 6.57 -32.34 -12.93
N SER A 55 5.42 -32.91 -12.57
CA SER A 55 5.36 -34.08 -11.66
C SER A 55 6.11 -35.29 -12.20
N ALA A 56 6.22 -35.43 -13.53
CA ALA A 56 6.98 -36.49 -14.19
C ALA A 56 8.51 -36.33 -14.05
N TYR A 57 8.98 -35.17 -13.59
CA TYR A 57 10.40 -34.79 -13.50
C TYR A 57 10.84 -34.47 -12.06
N VAL A 58 9.95 -34.57 -11.07
CA VAL A 58 10.24 -34.28 -9.64
C VAL A 58 11.31 -35.17 -9.04
N ASN A 59 11.48 -36.40 -9.54
CA ASN A 59 12.50 -37.34 -9.05
C ASN A 59 13.79 -37.33 -9.87
N ASP A 60 13.91 -36.43 -10.85
CA ASP A 60 15.08 -36.31 -11.71
C ASP A 60 15.99 -35.21 -11.14
N GLU A 61 17.19 -35.61 -10.67
CA GLU A 61 18.12 -34.71 -9.96
C GLU A 61 18.57 -33.54 -10.84
N GLU A 62 18.80 -33.78 -12.13
CA GLU A 62 19.24 -32.75 -13.08
C GLU A 62 18.11 -31.75 -13.37
N CYS A 63 16.87 -32.22 -13.49
CA CYS A 63 15.69 -31.37 -13.63
C CYS A 63 15.40 -30.56 -12.36
N SER A 64 15.61 -31.18 -11.19
CA SER A 64 15.42 -30.53 -9.89
C SER A 64 16.47 -29.43 -9.67
N ALA A 65 17.74 -29.72 -9.94
CA ALA A 65 18.82 -28.74 -9.87
C ALA A 65 18.63 -27.59 -10.88
N ALA A 66 18.18 -27.89 -12.10
CA ALA A 66 17.86 -26.87 -13.10
C ALA A 66 16.66 -26.01 -12.67
N LEU A 67 15.62 -26.59 -12.07
CA LEU A 67 14.50 -25.84 -11.51
C LEU A 67 14.95 -24.92 -10.36
N GLU A 68 15.81 -25.40 -9.46
CA GLU A 68 16.37 -24.57 -8.38
C GLU A 68 17.23 -23.42 -8.93
N ALA A 69 18.09 -23.69 -9.92
CA ALA A 69 18.92 -22.69 -10.57
C ALA A 69 18.08 -21.65 -11.35
N LEU A 70 17.02 -22.08 -12.06
CA LEU A 70 16.09 -21.21 -12.78
C LEU A 70 15.16 -20.43 -11.85
N ARG A 71 14.81 -21.00 -10.69
CA ARG A 71 14.05 -20.32 -9.63
C ARG A 71 14.87 -19.19 -9.01
N GLY A 72 16.20 -19.27 -9.10
CA GLY A 72 17.14 -18.37 -8.44
C GLY A 72 17.13 -18.57 -6.91
N PRO A 73 17.95 -17.83 -6.15
CA PRO A 73 17.77 -17.78 -4.70
C PRO A 73 16.31 -17.41 -4.42
N ALA A 74 15.72 -18.00 -3.37
CA ALA A 74 14.37 -17.66 -2.93
C ALA A 74 14.29 -16.14 -2.84
N GLN A 75 13.61 -15.51 -3.80
CA GLN A 75 13.40 -14.08 -3.78
C GLN A 75 12.60 -13.82 -2.52
N THR A 76 13.27 -13.32 -1.48
CA THR A 76 12.59 -12.67 -0.37
C THR A 76 11.90 -11.50 -1.03
N MET A 77 10.61 -11.66 -1.35
CA MET A 77 9.84 -10.54 -1.87
C MET A 77 9.99 -9.42 -0.84
N ALA A 78 10.56 -8.30 -1.26
CA ALA A 78 10.66 -7.14 -0.40
C ALA A 78 9.26 -6.86 0.16
N ARG A 79 9.15 -6.74 1.49
CA ARG A 79 7.87 -6.57 2.14
C ARG A 79 7.22 -5.30 1.58
N PRO A 80 5.92 -5.32 1.23
CA PRO A 80 5.24 -4.13 0.75
C PRO A 80 5.41 -2.97 1.73
N ARG A 81 5.58 -1.74 1.23
CA ARG A 81 5.73 -0.54 2.06
C ARG A 81 4.43 0.24 2.10
N VAL A 82 3.77 0.25 3.25
CA VAL A 82 2.47 0.90 3.45
C VAL A 82 2.65 2.15 4.30
N LEU A 83 2.22 3.29 3.78
CA LEU A 83 2.04 4.50 4.57
C LEU A 83 0.60 4.56 5.07
N VAL A 84 0.41 4.67 6.38
CA VAL A 84 -0.90 4.85 7.00
C VAL A 84 -1.07 6.32 7.38
N GLY A 85 -2.06 6.99 6.81
CA GLY A 85 -2.49 8.34 7.14
C GLY A 85 -3.58 8.34 8.19
N VAL A 86 -3.35 9.04 9.31
CA VAL A 86 -4.27 9.10 10.44
C VAL A 86 -4.81 10.51 10.63
N THR A 87 -6.13 10.63 10.66
CA THR A 87 -6.80 11.93 10.73
C THR A 87 -7.69 12.04 11.98
N GLY A 88 -8.20 13.24 12.25
CA GLY A 88 -9.00 13.54 13.45
C GLY A 88 -10.36 12.84 13.48
N SER A 89 -10.39 11.60 13.95
CA SER A 89 -11.60 10.82 14.21
C SER A 89 -11.41 9.95 15.45
N VAL A 90 -12.47 9.73 16.23
CA VAL A 90 -12.43 8.85 17.43
C VAL A 90 -11.97 7.44 17.05
N ALA A 91 -12.24 6.98 15.83
CA ALA A 91 -11.79 5.68 15.34
C ALA A 91 -10.26 5.53 15.28
N ALA A 92 -9.48 6.61 15.40
CA ALA A 92 -8.03 6.58 15.41
C ALA A 92 -7.46 5.79 16.61
N VAL A 93 -8.25 5.56 17.66
CA VAL A 93 -7.87 4.66 18.77
C VAL A 93 -7.58 3.22 18.31
N LYS A 94 -8.11 2.80 17.14
CA LYS A 94 -7.87 1.48 16.52
C LYS A 94 -6.64 1.41 15.63
N VAL A 95 -5.97 2.53 15.38
CA VAL A 95 -4.80 2.59 14.50
C VAL A 95 -3.68 1.65 14.98
N PRO A 96 -3.35 1.55 16.28
CA PRO A 96 -2.32 0.61 16.70
C PRO A 96 -2.67 -0.85 16.38
N GLU A 97 -3.94 -1.26 16.50
CA GLU A 97 -4.42 -2.60 16.07
C GLU A 97 -4.20 -2.80 14.56
N LEU A 98 -4.59 -1.81 13.76
CA LEU A 98 -4.43 -1.82 12.31
C LEU A 98 -2.95 -1.94 11.91
N VAL A 99 -2.08 -1.14 12.54
CA VAL A 99 -0.65 -1.16 12.27
C VAL A 99 -0.06 -2.52 12.64
N ALA A 100 -0.40 -3.09 13.81
CA ALA A 100 0.10 -4.41 14.22
C ALA A 100 -0.26 -5.52 13.21
N LYS A 101 -1.49 -5.50 12.67
CA LYS A 101 -1.92 -6.45 11.63
C LYS A 101 -1.19 -6.22 10.30
N LEU A 102 -1.01 -4.96 9.89
CA LEU A 102 -0.27 -4.63 8.67
C LEU A 102 1.22 -4.99 8.79
N GLU A 103 1.83 -4.79 9.95
CA GLU A 103 3.23 -5.13 10.23
C GLU A 103 3.52 -6.63 10.19
N ALA A 104 2.49 -7.49 10.19
CA ALA A 104 2.65 -8.93 9.93
C ALA A 104 2.94 -9.21 8.45
N ILE A 105 2.54 -8.34 7.53
CA ILE A 105 2.62 -8.56 6.07
C ILE A 105 3.36 -7.47 5.30
N ALA A 106 3.64 -6.32 5.92
CA ALA A 106 4.21 -5.14 5.28
C ALA A 106 5.19 -4.40 6.21
N GLU A 107 6.02 -3.53 5.63
CA GLU A 107 6.67 -2.45 6.37
C GLU A 107 5.71 -1.27 6.47
N VAL A 108 5.51 -0.75 7.68
CA VAL A 108 4.52 0.29 7.93
C VAL A 108 5.20 1.56 8.44
N ARG A 109 4.79 2.70 7.89
CA ARG A 109 5.03 4.02 8.49
C ARG A 109 3.69 4.71 8.70
N VAL A 110 3.60 5.54 9.73
CA VAL A 110 2.37 6.25 10.05
C VAL A 110 2.60 7.75 10.02
N VAL A 111 1.82 8.45 9.21
CA VAL A 111 1.73 9.91 9.20
C VAL A 111 0.41 10.32 9.82
N ALA A 112 0.43 11.25 10.75
CA ALA A 112 -0.77 11.68 11.46
C ALA A 112 -0.91 13.20 11.43
N THR A 113 -2.12 13.67 11.13
CA THR A 113 -2.51 15.05 11.46
C THR A 113 -2.42 15.27 12.97
N GLU A 114 -2.26 16.51 13.41
CA GLU A 114 -2.26 16.87 14.85
C GLU A 114 -3.48 16.27 15.60
N ARG A 115 -4.68 16.38 15.03
CA ARG A 115 -5.91 15.83 15.61
C ARG A 115 -5.90 14.29 15.65
N GLY A 116 -5.37 13.65 14.60
CA GLY A 116 -5.25 12.20 14.53
C GLY A 116 -4.27 11.66 15.57
N ALA A 117 -3.11 12.31 15.69
CA ALA A 117 -2.08 11.96 16.69
C ALA A 117 -2.64 12.03 18.11
N TRP A 118 -3.42 13.09 18.43
CA TRP A 118 -4.06 13.23 19.73
C TRP A 118 -4.95 12.04 20.11
N PHE A 119 -5.80 11.55 19.19
CA PHE A 119 -6.66 10.39 19.47
C PHE A 119 -5.86 9.09 19.61
N VAL A 120 -4.81 8.90 18.80
CA VAL A 120 -3.92 7.73 18.92
C VAL A 120 -3.24 7.72 20.30
N GLU A 121 -2.72 8.86 20.74
CA GLU A 121 -2.09 9.01 22.05
C GLU A 121 -3.08 8.78 23.20
N LYS A 122 -4.29 9.35 23.12
CA LYS A 122 -5.35 9.11 24.12
C LYS A 122 -5.76 7.64 24.21
N GLY A 123 -5.79 6.94 23.08
CA GLY A 123 -6.02 5.49 23.04
C GLY A 123 -4.92 4.71 23.78
N ARG A 124 -3.65 5.10 23.61
CA ARG A 124 -2.51 4.49 24.33
C ARG A 124 -2.59 4.70 25.83
N GLU A 125 -2.91 5.93 26.28
CA GLU A 125 -3.09 6.23 27.71
C GLU A 125 -4.21 5.38 28.34
N SER A 126 -5.21 4.99 27.54
CA SER A 126 -6.34 4.18 27.98
C SER A 126 -6.04 2.67 27.99
N GLY A 127 -4.80 2.26 27.70
CA GLY A 127 -4.35 0.86 27.74
C GLY A 127 -4.81 0.01 26.56
N TYR A 128 -5.28 0.62 25.47
CA TYR A 128 -5.82 -0.12 24.33
C TYR A 128 -4.74 -0.87 23.54
N HIS A 129 -3.50 -0.37 23.42
CA HIS A 129 -2.44 -0.98 22.59
C HIS A 129 -1.00 -0.61 22.99
N ASP A 130 -0.03 -1.41 22.49
CA ASP A 130 1.41 -1.28 22.75
C ASP A 130 2.02 0.07 22.30
N ALA A 131 3.00 0.54 23.08
CA ALA A 131 3.44 1.93 23.18
C ALA A 131 4.53 2.34 22.18
N THR A 132 4.86 1.52 21.18
CA THR A 132 6.04 1.74 20.31
C THR A 132 5.73 2.32 18.92
N LEU A 133 4.46 2.67 18.64
CA LEU A 133 4.09 3.22 17.34
C LEU A 133 4.64 4.65 17.13
N ARG A 134 5.64 4.79 16.24
CA ARG A 134 6.18 6.08 15.80
C ARG A 134 5.20 6.76 14.84
N LEU A 135 4.90 8.03 15.11
CA LEU A 135 4.06 8.87 14.26
C LEU A 135 4.91 9.97 13.64
N GLU A 136 4.88 10.08 12.32
CA GLU A 136 5.36 11.23 11.56
C GLU A 136 4.29 12.33 11.62
N ARG A 137 4.69 13.55 11.97
CA ARG A 137 3.83 14.72 12.22
C ARG A 137 4.36 15.92 11.45
N ASP A 138 3.59 16.98 11.42
CA ASP A 138 3.95 18.22 10.73
C ASP A 138 5.31 18.77 11.18
N ARG A 139 5.65 18.66 12.47
CA ARG A 139 6.97 19.08 12.98
C ARG A 139 8.15 18.31 12.35
N ASP A 140 7.97 17.03 12.02
CA ASP A 140 9.03 16.17 11.47
C ASP A 140 9.40 16.61 10.04
N GLU A 141 8.53 17.38 9.38
CA GLU A 141 8.83 18.01 8.09
C GLU A 141 9.85 19.14 8.22
N TRP A 142 9.64 20.01 9.21
CA TRP A 142 10.49 21.17 9.46
C TRP A 142 11.80 20.78 10.14
N ASP A 143 11.75 19.82 11.07
CA ASP A 143 12.95 19.33 11.78
C ASP A 143 13.95 18.65 10.83
N ALA A 144 13.47 18.11 9.70
CA ALA A 144 14.29 17.46 8.69
C ALA A 144 14.93 18.43 7.68
N TRP A 145 14.45 19.68 7.56
CA TRP A 145 14.85 20.62 6.52
C TRP A 145 15.50 21.88 7.11
N THR A 146 16.82 21.99 7.00
CA THR A 146 17.57 23.15 7.52
C THR A 146 18.17 24.01 6.41
N ARG A 147 18.46 23.42 5.25
CA ARG A 147 19.03 24.10 4.10
C ARG A 147 18.51 23.53 2.79
N ILE A 148 18.65 24.31 1.73
CA ILE A 148 18.37 23.85 0.37
C ILE A 148 19.27 22.63 0.07
N GLY A 149 18.64 21.55 -0.40
CA GLY A 149 19.30 20.28 -0.68
C GLY A 149 19.02 19.20 0.37
N ASP A 150 18.53 19.56 1.56
CA ASP A 150 18.06 18.59 2.55
C ASP A 150 16.80 17.86 2.05
N PRO A 151 16.59 16.60 2.49
CA PRO A 151 15.42 15.83 2.09
C PRO A 151 14.12 16.49 2.55
N ILE A 152 13.11 16.50 1.66
CA ILE A 152 11.77 17.01 1.96
C ILE A 152 10.91 15.85 2.45
N ARG A 153 10.45 15.90 3.70
CA ARG A 153 9.86 14.74 4.38
C ARG A 153 8.67 14.12 3.65
N HIS A 154 7.71 14.93 3.19
CA HIS A 154 6.56 14.40 2.45
C HIS A 154 6.96 13.71 1.13
N ILE A 155 8.01 14.20 0.46
CA ILE A 155 8.55 13.59 -0.76
C ILE A 155 9.26 12.28 -0.43
N GLU A 156 9.99 12.19 0.69
CA GLU A 156 10.59 10.93 1.15
C GLU A 156 9.53 9.87 1.44
N LEU A 157 8.48 10.23 2.19
CA LEU A 157 7.37 9.33 2.50
C LEU A 157 6.69 8.86 1.21
N LYS A 158 6.45 9.78 0.26
CA LYS A 158 5.91 9.47 -1.07
C LYS A 158 6.82 8.53 -1.86
N LYS A 159 8.14 8.70 -1.82
CA LYS A 159 9.09 7.81 -2.52
C LYS A 159 9.20 6.44 -1.86
N TRP A 160 9.16 6.40 -0.53
CA TRP A 160 9.30 5.17 0.25
C TRP A 160 8.06 4.27 0.13
N ALA A 161 6.87 4.84 0.29
CA ALA A 161 5.63 4.05 0.31
C ALA A 161 5.30 3.48 -1.07
N GLN A 162 4.55 2.39 -1.14
CA GLN A 162 3.94 1.85 -2.36
C GLN A 162 2.42 2.02 -2.33
N ILE A 163 1.83 1.95 -1.13
CA ILE A 163 0.40 2.15 -0.88
C ILE A 163 0.24 3.28 0.14
N PHE A 164 -0.76 4.13 -0.04
CA PHE A 164 -1.18 5.10 0.97
C PHE A 164 -2.58 4.76 1.45
N LEU A 165 -2.72 4.39 2.72
CA LEU A 165 -3.98 4.08 3.38
C LEU A 165 -4.33 5.20 4.35
N VAL A 166 -5.35 6.01 4.08
CA VAL A 166 -5.86 7.02 5.01
C VAL A 166 -6.99 6.39 5.85
N ALA A 167 -6.66 5.96 7.07
CA ALA A 167 -7.56 5.24 7.97
C ALA A 167 -7.28 5.56 9.45
N PRO A 168 -8.21 6.22 10.17
CA PRO A 168 -9.44 6.81 9.64
C PRO A 168 -9.20 8.04 8.76
N ALA A 169 -10.08 8.25 7.79
CA ALA A 169 -10.23 9.49 7.04
C ALA A 169 -11.44 10.28 7.58
N SER A 170 -11.17 11.41 8.24
CA SER A 170 -12.18 12.33 8.73
C SER A 170 -12.85 13.07 7.57
N ALA A 171 -14.03 13.63 7.79
CA ALA A 171 -14.69 14.44 6.76
C ALA A 171 -13.84 15.64 6.33
N ASP A 172 -13.11 16.24 7.26
CA ASP A 172 -12.16 17.33 7.02
C ASP A 172 -11.03 16.89 6.08
N ALA A 173 -10.37 15.77 6.39
CA ALA A 173 -9.32 15.24 5.52
C ALA A 173 -9.86 14.85 4.15
N ILE A 174 -11.03 14.23 4.06
CA ILE A 174 -11.68 13.91 2.78
C ILE A 174 -11.94 15.18 1.96
N ALA A 175 -12.43 16.24 2.60
CA ALA A 175 -12.64 17.52 1.95
C ALA A 175 -11.33 18.15 1.46
N LYS A 176 -10.28 18.18 2.30
CA LYS A 176 -8.95 18.67 1.92
C LYS A 176 -8.39 17.91 0.72
N LEU A 177 -8.43 16.58 0.77
CA LEU A 177 -7.96 15.71 -0.30
C LEU A 177 -8.73 15.97 -1.60
N ALA A 178 -10.06 15.98 -1.56
CA ALA A 178 -10.90 16.18 -2.74
C ALA A 178 -10.76 17.57 -3.37
N ASN A 179 -10.39 18.58 -2.59
CA ASN A 179 -10.18 19.96 -3.07
C ASN A 179 -8.71 20.29 -3.33
N GLY A 180 -7.79 19.35 -3.10
CA GLY A 180 -6.35 19.52 -3.37
C GLY A 180 -5.62 20.42 -2.38
N LEU A 181 -6.13 20.57 -1.15
CA LEU A 181 -5.44 21.27 -0.07
C LEU A 181 -4.24 20.44 0.43
N CYS A 182 -3.16 21.12 0.80
CA CYS A 182 -1.90 20.53 1.24
C CYS A 182 -1.23 21.42 2.31
N ASP A 183 -1.86 21.49 3.48
CA ASP A 183 -1.50 22.39 4.59
C ASP A 183 -0.97 21.65 5.83
N ASP A 184 -0.87 20.31 5.76
CA ASP A 184 -0.26 19.44 6.76
C ASP A 184 0.56 18.32 6.08
N LEU A 185 1.42 17.62 6.82
CA LEU A 185 2.34 16.61 6.27
C LEU A 185 1.57 15.51 5.52
N LEU A 186 0.44 15.07 6.05
CA LEU A 186 -0.41 14.03 5.45
C LEU A 186 -0.96 14.48 4.10
N THR A 187 -1.54 15.67 4.04
CA THR A 187 -2.15 16.22 2.82
C THR A 187 -1.09 16.62 1.79
N CYS A 188 0.10 17.06 2.21
CA CYS A 188 1.26 17.25 1.34
C CYS A 188 1.70 15.93 0.67
N VAL A 189 1.80 14.82 1.43
CA VAL A 189 2.08 13.50 0.85
C VAL A 189 1.01 13.11 -0.16
N ALA A 190 -0.27 13.29 0.20
CA ALA A 190 -1.38 12.94 -0.67
C ALA A 190 -1.41 13.76 -1.96
N ARG A 191 -1.09 15.06 -1.88
CA ARG A 191 -1.03 15.96 -3.02
C ARG A 191 0.10 15.60 -3.98
N ALA A 192 1.22 15.14 -3.45
CA ALA A 192 2.36 14.65 -4.24
C ALA A 192 2.20 13.19 -4.71
N TRP A 193 1.11 12.51 -4.34
CA TRP A 193 0.92 11.09 -4.60
C TRP A 193 0.70 10.79 -6.09
N ASP A 194 1.33 9.73 -6.59
CA ASP A 194 1.17 9.29 -7.97
C ASP A 194 0.02 8.28 -8.08
N LEU A 195 -1.20 8.81 -8.21
CA LEU A 195 -2.44 8.01 -8.29
C LEU A 195 -2.50 7.06 -9.49
N ARG A 196 -1.66 7.27 -10.52
CA ARG A 196 -1.60 6.38 -11.70
C ARG A 196 -0.83 5.10 -11.43
N ARG A 197 0.11 5.14 -10.48
CA ARG A 197 1.04 4.03 -10.21
C ARG A 197 0.89 3.43 -8.82
N LYS A 198 0.34 4.19 -7.88
CA LYS A 198 0.36 3.85 -6.47
C LYS A 198 -1.05 3.94 -5.88
N PRO A 199 -1.58 2.86 -5.29
CA PRO A 199 -2.92 2.87 -4.70
C PRO A 199 -3.04 3.91 -3.59
N LEU A 200 -4.11 4.69 -3.63
CA LEU A 200 -4.62 5.49 -2.52
C LEU A 200 -5.91 4.84 -2.01
N VAL A 201 -5.93 4.43 -0.76
CA VAL A 201 -7.08 3.84 -0.09
C VAL A 201 -7.56 4.81 0.99
N VAL A 202 -8.85 5.10 1.02
CA VAL A 202 -9.47 6.03 1.96
C VAL A 202 -10.56 5.29 2.74
N ALA A 203 -10.45 5.25 4.07
CA ALA A 203 -11.42 4.62 4.95
C ALA A 203 -12.13 5.68 5.80
N PRO A 204 -13.30 6.19 5.36
CA PRO A 204 -14.02 7.25 6.06
C PRO A 204 -14.47 6.81 7.46
N ALA A 205 -14.37 7.73 8.43
CA ALA A 205 -14.91 7.52 9.77
C ALA A 205 -15.41 8.83 10.38
N MET A 206 -16.73 8.97 10.49
CA MET A 206 -17.40 10.20 10.92
C MET A 206 -18.79 9.92 11.48
N ASN A 207 -19.42 10.91 12.11
CA ASN A 207 -20.81 10.79 12.57
C ASN A 207 -21.78 10.57 11.38
N THR A 208 -22.90 9.90 11.60
CA THR A 208 -23.90 9.61 10.56
C THR A 208 -24.44 10.83 9.85
N SER A 209 -24.66 11.95 10.55
CA SER A 209 -25.10 13.20 9.92
C SER A 209 -24.01 13.79 9.02
N MET A 210 -22.73 13.62 9.37
CA MET A 210 -21.62 14.02 8.51
C MET A 210 -21.51 13.11 7.29
N TRP A 211 -21.73 11.80 7.47
CA TRP A 211 -21.73 10.83 6.38
C TRP A 211 -22.86 11.10 5.37
N ALA A 212 -24.07 11.37 5.87
CA ALA A 212 -25.24 11.69 5.06
C ALA A 212 -25.20 13.10 4.43
N HIS A 213 -24.22 13.93 4.80
CA HIS A 213 -24.10 15.27 4.26
C HIS A 213 -23.75 15.22 2.76
N PRO A 214 -24.43 15.99 1.88
CA PRO A 214 -24.26 15.89 0.43
C PRO A 214 -22.83 16.14 -0.05
N VAL A 215 -22.09 17.04 0.64
CA VAL A 215 -20.68 17.31 0.30
C VAL A 215 -19.77 16.11 0.53
N THR A 216 -20.11 15.23 1.47
CA THR A 216 -19.31 14.03 1.74
C THR A 216 -19.36 13.09 0.54
N ALA A 217 -20.56 12.86 -0.02
CA ALA A 217 -20.71 12.08 -1.24
C ALA A 217 -19.94 12.71 -2.41
N ALA A 218 -20.09 14.03 -2.61
CA ALA A 218 -19.40 14.75 -3.68
C ALA A 218 -17.86 14.64 -3.57
N HIS A 219 -17.29 14.83 -2.37
CA HIS A 219 -15.85 14.70 -2.15
C HIS A 219 -15.37 13.26 -2.40
N LEU A 220 -16.10 12.25 -1.92
CA LEU A 220 -15.75 10.85 -2.14
C LEU A 220 -15.80 10.48 -3.63
N ASP A 221 -16.79 10.99 -4.37
CA ASP A 221 -16.90 10.73 -5.80
C ASP A 221 -15.76 11.38 -6.59
N THR A 222 -15.33 12.58 -6.20
CA THR A 222 -14.10 13.20 -6.74
C THR A 222 -12.87 12.31 -6.51
N LEU A 223 -12.67 11.80 -5.29
CA LEU A 223 -11.54 10.92 -4.98
C LEU A 223 -11.59 9.61 -5.78
N LYS A 224 -12.77 8.99 -5.91
CA LYS A 224 -12.96 7.79 -6.75
C LYS A 224 -12.67 8.09 -8.23
N ALA A 225 -13.09 9.24 -8.73
CA ALA A 225 -12.83 9.66 -10.12
C ALA A 225 -11.33 9.83 -10.41
N TRP A 226 -10.52 10.14 -9.38
CA TRP A 226 -9.06 10.16 -9.51
C TRP A 226 -8.39 8.79 -9.35
N GLY A 227 -9.16 7.73 -9.08
CA GLY A 227 -8.67 6.36 -8.91
C GLY A 227 -8.44 5.94 -7.45
N ALA A 228 -8.87 6.72 -6.46
CA ALA A 228 -8.79 6.29 -5.07
C ALA A 228 -9.82 5.19 -4.76
N THR A 229 -9.41 4.21 -3.96
CA THR A 229 -10.31 3.18 -3.42
C THR A 229 -10.92 3.69 -2.12
N VAL A 230 -12.25 3.80 -2.07
CA VAL A 230 -12.98 4.20 -0.85
C VAL A 230 -13.52 2.95 -0.16
N LEU A 231 -13.06 2.66 1.05
CA LEU A 231 -13.59 1.61 1.90
C LEU A 231 -14.83 2.14 2.64
N PRO A 232 -16.04 1.64 2.35
CA PRO A 232 -17.25 2.22 2.93
C PRO A 232 -17.29 2.03 4.46
N PRO A 233 -17.81 3.02 5.20
CA PRO A 233 -18.03 2.86 6.64
C PRO A 233 -19.15 1.86 6.91
N VAL A 234 -19.13 1.28 8.12
CA VAL A 234 -20.14 0.36 8.62
C VAL A 234 -21.19 1.06 9.46
N SER A 235 -22.35 0.41 9.61
CA SER A 235 -23.42 0.85 10.50
C SER A 235 -23.24 0.25 11.88
N LYS A 236 -23.07 1.08 12.91
CA LYS A 236 -22.95 0.70 14.33
C LYS A 236 -23.51 1.82 15.21
N THR A 237 -23.71 1.54 16.50
CA THR A 237 -23.86 2.60 17.50
C THR A 237 -22.54 3.36 17.59
N LEU A 238 -22.57 4.65 17.29
CA LEU A 238 -21.43 5.54 17.23
C LEU A 238 -21.05 6.04 18.64
N ALA A 239 -19.86 6.62 18.78
CA ALA A 239 -19.38 7.17 20.06
C ALA A 239 -20.30 8.26 20.64
N CYS A 240 -21.13 8.91 19.81
CA CYS A 240 -22.13 9.90 20.23
C CYS A 240 -23.48 9.30 20.67
N GLY A 241 -23.69 7.98 20.54
CA GLY A 241 -24.95 7.30 20.88
C GLY A 241 -25.90 7.05 19.71
N ASP A 242 -25.68 7.70 18.56
CA ASP A 242 -26.51 7.50 17.36
C ASP A 242 -26.25 6.12 16.74
N THR A 243 -27.30 5.48 16.21
CA THR A 243 -27.17 4.27 15.39
C THR A 243 -27.28 4.65 13.92
N GLY A 244 -26.22 4.40 13.15
CA GLY A 244 -26.22 4.72 11.72
C GLY A 244 -24.90 4.41 11.04
N GLN A 245 -24.86 4.66 9.72
CA GLN A 245 -23.65 4.49 8.92
C GLN A 245 -22.64 5.60 9.22
N GLY A 246 -21.35 5.27 9.25
CA GLY A 246 -20.28 6.26 9.48
C GLY A 246 -19.12 5.75 10.34
N ALA A 247 -19.29 4.62 11.01
CA ALA A 247 -18.21 3.97 11.74
C ALA A 247 -17.12 3.45 10.78
N LEU A 248 -15.85 3.56 11.19
CA LEU A 248 -14.73 2.99 10.45
C LEU A 248 -14.99 1.49 10.18
N ALA A 249 -14.59 1.03 9.00
CA ALA A 249 -14.57 -0.38 8.65
C ALA A 249 -13.82 -1.21 9.73
N PRO A 250 -14.16 -2.50 9.91
CA PRO A 250 -13.36 -3.41 10.72
C PRO A 250 -11.89 -3.40 10.28
N VAL A 251 -11.01 -3.77 11.20
CA VAL A 251 -9.57 -3.80 10.94
C VAL A 251 -9.17 -5.00 10.07
N ASP A 252 -9.93 -6.11 10.15
CA ASP A 252 -9.81 -7.30 9.30
C ASP A 252 -10.24 -7.05 7.86
#